data_AF-A0A259IJN0-F1
#
_entry.id   AF-A0A259IJN0-F1
#
_cell.length_a   1.000
_cell.length_b   1.000
_cell.length_c   1.000
_cell.angle_alpha   90.00
_cell.angle_beta   90.00
_cell.angle_gamma   90.00
#
_symmetry.space_group_name_H-M   'P 1'
#
loop_
_entity.id
_entity.type
_entity.pdbx_description
1 polymer ?
#
loop_
_entity_poly.entity_id
_entity_poly.type
_entity_poly.pdbx_seq_one_letter_code
_entity_poly.pdbx_strand_id
1 'polypeptide(L)'
;DPFFGILTVQKDSKLNNIKELGGSRIAFPAPNAFAASLLIRATLAKNGVSFEPVYVKTHSNVYRSVIRGDVSAGGGIQATLMAESPELKAELRTLMETKRYTSHPFSANARVSEQVRKSVQSALLGMDQTIEGSELLKGAQLAKIMAVSYKTNYQPLEGLRLEKFVVRSAD
;
A
#
# COMPACT_ATOMS: atom_id res chain seq x y z
N ASP A 1 8.37 8.71 1.73
CA ASP A 1 8.86 7.33 1.51
C ASP A 1 8.11 6.62 0.41
N PRO A 2 8.76 5.68 -0.32
CA PRO A 2 8.08 4.86 -1.31
C PRO A 2 7.09 3.89 -0.63
N PHE A 3 5.93 3.65 -1.25
CA PHE A 3 4.99 2.64 -0.78
C PHE A 3 5.36 1.25 -1.28
N PHE A 4 5.21 0.29 -0.39
CA PHE A 4 5.32 -1.14 -0.66
C PHE A 4 4.33 -1.87 0.24
N GLY A 5 3.80 -2.98 -0.26
CA GLY A 5 2.98 -3.89 0.53
C GLY A 5 3.85 -4.84 1.34
N ILE A 6 3.34 -5.26 2.49
CA ILE A 6 3.87 -6.38 3.26
C ILE A 6 2.82 -7.48 3.31
N LEU A 7 3.26 -8.73 3.20
CA LEU A 7 2.43 -9.89 3.45
C LEU A 7 2.89 -10.53 4.77
N THR A 8 2.04 -10.49 5.78
CA THR A 8 2.33 -10.97 7.14
C THR A 8 1.77 -12.37 7.36
N VAL A 9 2.48 -13.17 8.12
CA VAL A 9 2.05 -14.48 8.64
C VAL A 9 2.24 -14.50 10.16
N GLN A 10 1.68 -15.49 10.85
CA GLN A 10 2.00 -15.71 12.27
C GLN A 10 3.51 -15.92 12.44
N LYS A 11 4.05 -15.42 13.55
CA LYS A 11 5.48 -15.51 13.87
C LYS A 11 6.01 -16.93 13.76
N ASP A 12 5.30 -17.89 14.35
CA ASP A 12 5.69 -19.30 14.39
C ASP A 12 5.18 -20.12 13.19
N SER A 13 4.65 -19.45 12.16
CA SER A 13 4.25 -20.11 10.92
C SER A 13 5.43 -20.82 10.25
N LYS A 14 5.18 -22.04 9.75
CA LYS A 14 6.16 -22.80 8.96
C LYS A 14 6.36 -22.29 7.53
N LEU A 15 5.56 -21.30 7.10
CA LEU A 15 5.61 -20.73 5.75
C LEU A 15 6.89 -19.91 5.56
N ASN A 16 7.81 -20.36 4.71
CA ASN A 16 9.07 -19.68 4.43
C ASN A 16 9.04 -18.88 3.13
N ASN A 17 8.12 -19.20 2.22
CA ASN A 17 8.02 -18.49 0.95
C ASN A 17 6.57 -18.41 0.44
N ILE A 18 6.33 -17.49 -0.51
CA ILE A 18 4.98 -17.22 -1.02
C ILE A 18 4.37 -18.37 -1.83
N LYS A 19 5.16 -19.33 -2.34
CA LYS A 19 4.63 -20.45 -3.15
C LYS A 19 3.82 -21.42 -2.28
N GLU A 20 4.15 -21.50 -1.00
CA GLU A 20 3.47 -22.35 -0.01
C GLU A 20 2.07 -21.81 0.35
N LEU A 21 1.71 -20.61 -0.11
CA LEU A 21 0.37 -20.04 0.06
C LEU A 21 -0.65 -20.53 -0.98
N GLY A 22 -0.26 -21.43 -1.89
CA GLY A 22 -1.15 -21.98 -2.92
C GLY A 22 -2.44 -22.56 -2.32
N GLY A 23 -3.59 -22.05 -2.77
CA GLY A 23 -4.92 -22.48 -2.31
C GLY A 23 -5.32 -21.95 -0.93
N SER A 24 -4.47 -21.17 -0.26
CA SER A 24 -4.77 -20.62 1.06
C SER A 24 -5.72 -19.43 1.00
N ARG A 25 -6.33 -19.10 2.14
CA ARG A 25 -7.08 -17.85 2.34
C ARG A 25 -6.13 -16.74 2.78
N ILE A 26 -6.24 -15.57 2.16
CA ILE A 26 -5.39 -14.40 2.46
C ILE A 26 -6.29 -13.20 2.74
N ALA A 27 -6.12 -12.58 3.91
CA ALA A 27 -6.88 -11.40 4.30
C ALA A 27 -6.29 -10.10 3.71
N PHE A 28 -7.15 -9.17 3.33
CA PHE A 28 -6.81 -7.83 2.85
C PHE A 28 -7.75 -6.79 3.48
N PRO A 29 -7.32 -5.53 3.66
CA PRO A 29 -8.19 -4.52 4.27
C PRO A 29 -9.36 -4.17 3.33
N ALA A 30 -9.06 -3.96 2.05
CA ALA A 30 -10.04 -3.68 1.00
C ALA A 30 -9.48 -4.14 -0.35
N PRO A 31 -10.33 -4.45 -1.35
CA PRO A 31 -9.86 -4.87 -2.67
C PRO A 31 -8.94 -3.84 -3.32
N ASN A 32 -9.33 -2.57 -3.31
CA ASN A 32 -8.59 -1.53 -4.03
C ASN A 32 -7.52 -0.84 -3.19
N ALA A 33 -7.20 -1.35 -1.99
CA ALA A 33 -6.08 -0.84 -1.21
C ALA A 33 -4.79 -1.07 -2.00
N PHE A 34 -4.09 0.00 -2.39
CA PHE A 34 -2.99 -0.07 -3.34
C PHE A 34 -1.86 -1.00 -2.89
N ALA A 35 -1.08 -0.58 -1.89
CA ALA A 35 0.06 -1.37 -1.42
C ALA A 35 -0.38 -2.62 -0.64
N ALA A 36 -1.36 -2.48 0.26
CA ALA A 36 -1.81 -3.56 1.13
C ALA A 36 -2.64 -4.66 0.43
N SER A 37 -3.13 -4.43 -0.80
CA SER A 37 -3.89 -5.45 -1.53
C SER A 37 -3.45 -5.57 -3.00
N LEU A 38 -3.61 -4.53 -3.82
CA LEU A 38 -3.35 -4.62 -5.27
C LEU A 38 -1.93 -5.07 -5.59
N LEU A 39 -0.91 -4.47 -4.96
CA LEU A 39 0.49 -4.86 -5.20
C LEU A 39 0.78 -6.29 -4.77
N ILE A 40 0.21 -6.73 -3.64
CA ILE A 40 0.42 -8.09 -3.13
C ILE A 40 -0.27 -9.10 -4.03
N ARG A 41 -1.53 -8.88 -4.40
CA ARG A 41 -2.30 -9.76 -5.29
C ARG A 41 -1.64 -9.86 -6.67
N ALA A 42 -1.16 -8.75 -7.23
CA ALA A 42 -0.40 -8.74 -8.48
C ALA A 42 0.94 -9.49 -8.35
N THR A 43 1.64 -9.35 -7.22
CA THR A 43 2.92 -10.05 -6.97
C THR A 43 2.71 -11.55 -6.84
N LEU A 44 1.70 -12.00 -6.10
CA LEU A 44 1.34 -13.42 -5.96
C LEU A 44 0.94 -14.02 -7.31
N ALA A 45 0.09 -13.33 -8.07
CA ALA A 45 -0.34 -13.77 -9.39
C ALA A 45 0.81 -13.86 -10.40
N LYS A 46 1.73 -12.89 -10.42
CA LYS A 46 2.95 -12.94 -11.25
C LYS A 46 3.82 -14.15 -10.91
N ASN A 47 3.77 -14.61 -9.67
CA ASN A 47 4.45 -15.81 -9.19
C ASN A 47 3.58 -17.08 -9.34
N GLY A 48 2.45 -17.04 -10.03
CA GLY A 48 1.60 -18.23 -10.22
C GLY A 48 1.02 -18.79 -8.91
N VAL A 49 0.87 -17.97 -7.88
CA VAL A 49 0.27 -18.38 -6.60
C VAL A 49 -1.22 -18.06 -6.63
N SER A 50 -2.05 -19.10 -6.67
CA SER A 50 -3.50 -19.00 -6.53
C SER A 50 -3.88 -18.95 -5.04
N PHE A 51 -4.86 -18.12 -4.66
CA PHE A 51 -5.32 -17.96 -3.29
C PHE A 51 -6.77 -17.45 -3.28
N GLU A 52 -7.45 -17.59 -2.13
CA GLU A 52 -8.77 -17.00 -1.89
C GLU A 52 -8.63 -15.66 -1.14
N PRO A 53 -9.03 -14.51 -1.73
CA PRO A 53 -8.99 -13.22 -1.03
C PRO A 53 -10.15 -13.08 -0.05
N VAL A 54 -9.85 -12.63 1.17
CA VAL A 54 -10.86 -12.28 2.20
C VAL A 54 -10.71 -10.80 2.54
N TYR A 55 -11.79 -10.02 2.50
CA TYR A 55 -11.75 -8.58 2.79
C TYR A 55 -12.32 -8.25 4.17
N VAL A 56 -11.48 -7.70 5.06
CA VAL A 56 -11.79 -7.53 6.49
C VAL A 56 -11.85 -6.07 6.94
N LYS A 57 -12.01 -5.15 5.99
CA LYS A 57 -12.24 -3.70 6.14
C LYS A 57 -11.03 -2.87 6.59
N THR A 58 -10.30 -3.30 7.63
CA THR A 58 -9.20 -2.51 8.22
C THR A 58 -7.89 -3.30 8.26
N HIS A 59 -6.76 -2.59 8.28
CA HIS A 59 -5.43 -3.21 8.42
C HIS A 59 -5.32 -4.00 9.74
N SER A 60 -5.80 -3.43 10.84
CA SER A 60 -5.81 -4.13 12.13
C SER A 60 -6.62 -5.42 12.11
N ASN A 61 -7.74 -5.45 11.38
CA ASN A 61 -8.53 -6.68 11.22
C ASN A 61 -7.79 -7.74 10.40
N VAL A 62 -6.97 -7.34 9.42
CA VAL A 62 -6.10 -8.27 8.67
C VAL A 62 -5.14 -8.95 9.64
N TYR A 63 -4.40 -8.17 10.43
CA TYR A 63 -3.42 -8.69 11.38
C TYR A 63 -4.05 -9.63 12.41
N ARG A 64 -5.21 -9.24 12.97
CA ARG A 64 -5.95 -10.10 13.91
C ARG A 64 -6.45 -11.39 13.27
N SER A 65 -6.86 -11.37 12.01
CA SER A 65 -7.32 -12.58 11.30
C SER A 65 -6.16 -13.57 11.07
N VAL A 66 -4.95 -13.07 10.83
CA VAL A 66 -3.75 -13.90 10.76
C VAL A 66 -3.42 -14.52 12.12
N ILE A 67 -3.42 -13.71 13.18
CA ILE A 67 -3.10 -14.17 14.55
C ILE A 67 -4.08 -15.24 15.03
N ARG A 68 -5.39 -15.08 14.75
CA ARG A 68 -6.40 -16.08 15.11
C ARG A 68 -6.33 -17.36 14.27
N GLY A 69 -5.61 -17.35 13.15
CA GLY A 69 -5.54 -18.48 12.23
C GLY A 69 -6.74 -18.60 11.29
N ASP A 70 -7.58 -17.56 11.18
CA ASP A 70 -8.72 -17.53 10.25
C ASP A 70 -8.26 -17.55 8.77
N VAL A 71 -7.04 -17.07 8.53
CA VAL A 71 -6.35 -16.98 7.23
C VAL A 71 -4.87 -17.31 7.40
N SER A 72 -4.22 -17.80 6.34
CA SER A 72 -2.80 -18.17 6.39
C SER A 72 -1.86 -16.98 6.31
N ALA A 73 -2.29 -15.89 5.68
CA ALA A 73 -1.52 -14.66 5.53
C ALA A 73 -2.42 -13.43 5.42
N GLY A 74 -1.84 -12.24 5.58
CA GLY A 74 -2.54 -10.97 5.56
C GLY A 74 -1.76 -9.86 4.87
N GLY A 75 -2.40 -9.10 3.99
CA GLY A 75 -1.82 -7.96 3.31
C GLY A 75 -1.92 -6.65 4.11
N GLY A 76 -0.82 -5.90 4.18
CA GLY A 76 -0.77 -4.62 4.88
C GLY A 76 0.34 -3.71 4.36
N ILE A 77 0.64 -2.65 5.12
CA ILE A 77 1.83 -1.81 4.92
C ILE A 77 2.64 -1.73 6.21
N GLN A 78 3.93 -1.43 6.10
CA GLN A 78 4.84 -1.38 7.26
C GLN A 78 4.33 -0.41 8.34
N ALA A 79 3.89 0.79 7.94
CA ALA A 79 3.42 1.80 8.88
C ALA A 79 2.22 1.32 9.72
N THR A 80 1.28 0.59 9.11
CA THR A 80 0.11 0.08 9.83
C THR A 80 0.47 -1.05 10.75
N LEU A 81 1.40 -1.93 10.36
CA LEU A 81 1.91 -2.97 11.28
C LEU A 81 2.61 -2.32 12.47
N MET A 82 3.48 -1.33 12.23
CA MET A 82 4.23 -0.65 13.30
C MET A 82 3.34 0.15 14.26
N ALA A 83 2.18 0.60 13.79
CA ALA A 83 1.17 1.30 14.60
C ALA A 83 0.39 0.37 15.54
N GLU A 84 0.42 -0.95 15.34
CA GLU A 84 -0.22 -1.90 16.27
C GLU A 84 0.52 -1.96 17.61
N SER A 85 -0.15 -2.52 18.62
CA SER A 85 0.46 -2.71 19.96
C SER A 85 1.69 -3.63 19.89
N PRO A 86 2.67 -3.48 20.80
CA PRO A 86 3.85 -4.34 20.84
C PRO A 86 3.51 -5.83 20.88
N GLU A 87 2.48 -6.21 21.63
CA GLU A 87 2.01 -7.59 21.79
C GLU A 87 1.50 -8.14 20.46
N LEU A 88 0.64 -7.40 19.76
CA LEU A 88 0.08 -7.82 18.48
C LEU A 88 1.17 -7.94 17.40
N LYS A 89 2.09 -6.98 17.35
CA LYS A 89 3.24 -7.02 16.43
C LYS A 89 4.13 -8.24 16.68
N ALA A 90 4.33 -8.62 17.95
CA ALA A 90 5.18 -9.73 18.33
C ALA A 90 4.65 -11.09 17.83
N GLU A 91 3.35 -11.20 17.55
CA GLU A 91 2.70 -12.42 17.01
C GLU A 91 2.83 -12.56 15.49
N LEU A 92 3.41 -11.58 14.80
CA LEU A 92 3.47 -11.53 13.35
C LEU A 92 4.90 -11.41 12.85
N ARG A 93 5.14 -11.93 11.64
CA ARG A 93 6.33 -11.61 10.87
C ARG A 93 5.98 -11.34 9.41
N THR A 94 6.80 -10.52 8.76
CA THR A 94 6.68 -10.27 7.32
C THR A 94 7.26 -11.46 6.55
N LEU A 95 6.44 -12.11 5.73
CA LEU A 95 6.85 -13.17 4.82
C LEU A 95 7.43 -12.61 3.51
N MET A 96 6.90 -11.48 3.05
CA MET A 96 7.27 -10.87 1.77
C MET A 96 7.03 -9.36 1.81
N GLU A 97 7.93 -8.60 1.19
CA GLU A 97 7.69 -7.21 0.76
C GLU A 97 7.49 -7.14 -0.75
N THR A 98 6.59 -6.27 -1.22
CA THR A 98 6.48 -5.98 -2.66
C THR A 98 7.60 -5.05 -3.10
N LYS A 99 7.76 -4.88 -4.42
CA LYS A 99 8.55 -3.78 -4.97
C LYS A 99 8.02 -2.42 -4.44
N ARG A 100 8.95 -1.49 -4.25
CA ARG A 100 8.72 -0.12 -3.81
C ARG A 100 8.34 0.79 -4.98
N TYR A 101 7.32 1.62 -4.79
CA TYR A 101 6.83 2.58 -5.78
C TYR A 101 6.72 3.99 -5.20
N THR A 102 6.70 4.99 -6.07
CA THR A 102 6.52 6.38 -5.66
C THR A 102 5.20 6.57 -4.92
N SER A 103 5.20 7.48 -3.93
CA SER A 103 4.04 7.84 -3.12
C SER A 103 2.89 8.43 -3.94
N HIS A 104 1.72 8.61 -3.29
CA HIS A 104 0.51 9.15 -3.91
C HIS A 104 0.79 10.53 -4.52
N PRO A 105 0.46 10.77 -5.80
CA PRO A 105 0.64 12.06 -6.43
C PRO A 105 -0.45 13.04 -6.02
N PHE A 106 -0.09 14.32 -5.92
CA PHE A 106 -1.04 15.39 -6.21
C PHE A 106 -1.27 15.42 -7.72
N SER A 107 -2.52 15.22 -8.15
CA SER A 107 -2.89 15.16 -9.56
C SER A 107 -3.84 16.30 -9.90
N ALA A 108 -3.64 16.94 -11.05
CA ALA A 108 -4.51 18.00 -11.54
C ALA A 108 -5.17 17.59 -12.85
N ASN A 109 -6.45 17.96 -13.01
CA ASN A 109 -7.18 17.72 -14.25
C ASN A 109 -6.63 18.61 -15.37
N ALA A 110 -6.54 18.07 -16.59
CA ALA A 110 -6.03 18.80 -17.77
C ALA A 110 -6.83 20.07 -18.10
N ARG A 111 -8.10 20.17 -17.68
CA ARG A 111 -8.96 21.35 -17.82
C ARG A 111 -8.52 22.54 -16.97
N VAL A 112 -7.77 22.32 -15.89
CA VAL A 112 -7.20 23.42 -15.08
C VAL A 112 -6.04 24.02 -15.87
N SER A 113 -5.98 25.35 -16.03
CA SER A 113 -4.95 26.00 -16.84
C SER A 113 -3.53 25.65 -16.35
N GLU A 114 -2.58 25.56 -17.28
CA GLU A 114 -1.20 25.22 -16.95
C GLU A 114 -0.58 26.19 -15.94
N GLN A 115 -0.89 27.49 -16.07
CA GLN A 115 -0.45 28.52 -15.14
C GLN A 115 -0.89 28.21 -13.71
N VAL A 116 -2.18 27.89 -13.49
CA VAL A 116 -2.70 27.54 -12.16
C VAL A 116 -2.04 26.26 -11.64
N ARG A 117 -1.90 25.23 -12.48
CA ARG A 117 -1.23 23.97 -12.08
C ARG A 117 0.20 24.23 -11.61
N LYS A 118 0.97 25.04 -12.34
CA LYS A 118 2.34 25.41 -11.98
C LYS A 118 2.40 26.25 -10.71
N SER A 119 1.52 27.23 -10.54
CA SER A 119 1.47 28.05 -9.32
C SER A 119 1.18 27.21 -8.07
N VAL A 120 0.20 26.30 -8.14
CA VAL A 120 -0.11 25.38 -7.02
C VAL A 120 1.05 24.42 -6.76
N GLN A 121 1.65 23.86 -7.81
CA GLN A 121 2.81 22.97 -7.67
C GLN A 121 3.97 23.68 -6.97
N SER A 122 4.31 24.91 -7.39
CA SER A 122 5.38 25.70 -6.76
C SER A 122 5.08 26.01 -5.29
N ALA A 123 3.82 26.35 -4.96
CA ALA A 123 3.41 26.60 -3.58
C ALA A 123 3.58 25.34 -2.71
N LEU A 124 3.12 24.17 -3.18
CA LEU A 124 3.27 22.90 -2.46
C LEU A 124 4.75 22.51 -2.27
N LEU A 125 5.59 22.73 -3.29
CA LEU A 125 7.04 22.46 -3.21
C LEU A 125 7.78 23.42 -2.27
N GLY A 126 7.23 24.62 -2.03
CA GLY A 126 7.81 25.61 -1.13
C GLY A 126 7.32 25.49 0.32
N MET A 127 6.36 24.61 0.63
CA MET A 127 5.78 24.54 1.99
C MET A 127 6.81 24.19 3.06
N ASP A 128 7.79 23.33 2.77
CA ASP A 128 8.82 22.93 3.74
C ASP A 128 9.94 23.97 3.93
N GLN A 129 9.84 25.14 3.25
CA GLN A 129 10.81 26.23 3.37
C GLN A 129 10.50 27.19 4.53
N THR A 130 9.34 27.03 5.18
CA THR A 130 8.92 27.82 6.34
C THR A 130 8.58 26.92 7.52
N ILE A 131 8.69 27.44 8.74
CA ILE A 131 8.31 26.71 9.97
C ILE A 131 6.83 26.37 9.94
N GLU A 132 5.98 27.35 9.67
CA GLU A 132 4.52 27.18 9.59
C GLU A 132 4.11 26.14 8.54
N GLY A 133 4.67 26.23 7.32
CA GLY A 133 4.38 25.25 6.27
C GLY A 133 4.86 23.83 6.62
N SER A 134 6.00 23.71 7.30
CA SER A 134 6.50 22.41 7.79
C SER A 134 5.61 21.81 8.88
N GLU A 135 5.09 22.64 9.79
CA GLU A 135 4.14 22.23 10.82
C GLU A 135 2.80 21.79 10.22
N LEU A 136 2.31 22.50 9.19
CA LEU A 136 1.11 22.11 8.44
C LEU A 136 1.28 20.75 7.76
N LEU A 137 2.41 20.52 7.07
CA LEU A 137 2.70 19.23 6.45
C LEU A 137 2.73 18.11 7.50
N LYS A 138 3.39 18.35 8.65
CA LYS A 138 3.45 17.40 9.76
C LYS A 138 2.07 17.09 10.33
N GLY A 139 1.24 18.11 10.56
CA GLY A 139 -0.14 17.96 11.04
C GLY A 139 -1.02 17.16 10.07
N ALA A 140 -0.81 17.34 8.77
CA ALA A 140 -1.47 16.57 7.72
C ALA A 140 -0.84 15.17 7.49
N GLN A 141 0.18 14.79 8.25
CA GLN A 141 0.95 13.54 8.09
C GLN A 141 1.53 13.38 6.68
N LEU A 142 1.87 14.50 6.02
CA LEU A 142 2.52 14.52 4.74
C LEU A 142 4.03 14.61 4.95
N ALA A 143 4.76 13.71 4.29
CA ALA A 143 6.20 13.83 4.15
C ALA A 143 6.55 15.04 3.26
N LYS A 144 7.86 15.31 3.13
CA LYS A 144 8.37 16.32 2.20
C LYS A 144 7.79 16.15 0.79
N ILE A 145 7.22 17.23 0.27
CA ILE A 145 6.70 17.28 -1.10
C ILE A 145 7.86 17.26 -2.10
N MET A 146 7.72 16.49 -3.17
CA MET A 146 8.74 16.38 -4.21
C MET A 146 8.10 16.47 -5.59
N ALA A 147 8.83 17.04 -6.53
CA ALA A 147 8.42 17.05 -7.93
C ALA A 147 8.50 15.64 -8.52
N VAL A 148 7.44 15.23 -9.22
CA VAL A 148 7.31 13.92 -9.86
C VAL A 148 6.73 14.09 -11.26
N SER A 149 6.93 13.10 -12.13
CA SER A 149 6.31 13.06 -13.46
C SER A 149 5.63 11.73 -13.72
N TYR A 150 4.62 11.73 -14.58
CA TYR A 150 3.95 10.49 -14.98
C TYR A 150 4.94 9.47 -15.55
N LYS A 151 5.72 9.87 -16.56
CA LYS A 151 6.64 9.00 -17.30
C LYS A 151 7.64 8.29 -16.39
N THR A 152 8.23 9.01 -15.45
CA THR A 152 9.28 8.45 -14.58
C THR A 152 8.70 7.70 -13.39
N ASN A 153 7.66 8.24 -12.74
CA ASN A 153 7.22 7.76 -11.43
C ASN A 153 6.02 6.81 -11.48
N TYR A 154 5.11 7.00 -12.44
CA TYR A 154 3.80 6.35 -12.42
C TYR A 154 3.54 5.43 -13.62
N GLN A 155 4.09 5.73 -14.80
CA GLN A 155 4.02 4.86 -15.98
C GLN A 155 4.53 3.43 -15.72
N PRO A 156 5.60 3.19 -14.93
CA PRO A 156 6.02 1.83 -14.60
C PRO A 156 4.95 0.98 -13.89
N LEU A 157 3.93 1.59 -13.28
CA LEU A 157 2.82 0.89 -12.63
C LEU A 157 1.90 0.18 -13.64
N GLU A 158 1.83 0.65 -14.88
CA GLU A 158 1.03 0.01 -15.94
C GLU A 158 1.49 -1.43 -16.19
N GLY A 159 2.79 -1.69 -16.06
CA GLY A 159 3.38 -3.04 -16.21
C GLY A 159 2.87 -4.05 -15.16
N LEU A 160 2.26 -3.59 -14.07
CA LEU A 160 1.67 -4.44 -13.04
C LEU A 160 0.29 -4.98 -13.41
N ARG A 161 -0.34 -4.44 -14.47
CA ARG A 161 -1.67 -4.84 -14.93
C ARG A 161 -2.71 -4.87 -13.81
N LEU A 162 -2.72 -3.81 -12.98
CA LEU A 162 -3.57 -3.73 -11.79
C LEU A 162 -5.07 -3.71 -12.12
N GLU A 163 -5.44 -3.34 -13.35
CA GLU A 163 -6.80 -3.39 -13.86
C GLU A 163 -7.48 -4.76 -13.69
N LYS A 164 -6.68 -5.85 -13.66
CA LYS A 164 -7.18 -7.21 -13.41
C LYS A 164 -7.64 -7.45 -11.98
N PHE A 165 -7.18 -6.62 -11.04
CA PHE A 165 -7.41 -6.80 -9.59
C PHE A 165 -8.31 -5.71 -9.00
N VAL A 166 -8.48 -4.59 -9.71
CA VAL A 166 -9.37 -3.51 -9.30
C VAL A 166 -10.81 -4.00 -9.30
N VAL A 167 -11.47 -3.90 -8.16
CA VAL A 167 -12.91 -4.10 -8.06
C VAL A 167 -13.56 -2.75 -8.32
N ARG A 168 -14.19 -2.58 -9.47
CA ARG A 168 -15.03 -1.39 -9.70
C ARG A 168 -16.27 -1.55 -8.83
N SER A 169 -16.57 -0.55 -8.00
CA SER A 169 -17.91 -0.44 -7.44
C SER A 169 -18.88 -0.50 -8.62
N ALA A 170 -19.88 -1.38 -8.56
CA ALA A 170 -20.99 -1.27 -9.50
C ALA A 170 -21.59 0.15 -9.37
N ASP A 171 -21.99 0.71 -10.50
CA ASP A 171 -22.74 1.98 -10.56
C ASP A 171 -23.93 1.99 -9.60
#